data_AF-A0A9N9K2L7-F1
#
_entry.id   AF-A0A9N9K2L7-F1
#
_cell.length_a   1.000
_cell.length_b   1.000
_cell.length_c   1.000
_cell.angle_alpha   90.00
_cell.angle_beta   90.00
_cell.angle_gamma   90.00
#
_symmetry.space_group_name_H-M   'P 1'
#
loop_
_entity.id
_entity.type
_entity.pdbx_description
1 polymer ?
#
loop_
_entity_poly.entity_id
_entity_poly.type
_entity_poly.pdbx_seq_one_letter_code
_entity_poly.pdbx_strand_id
1 'polypeptide(L)' 'LKEIAKHNVKLHNWSKTIYSTPELYFEPEFEDDIVKIIELAKRNNKNVRAIGVAHSPSDLPFSDG' A
#
# COMPACT_ATOMS: atom_id res chain seq x y z
N LEU A 1 2.62 12.89 -6.79
CA LEU A 1 3.00 11.67 -6.03
C LEU A 1 3.78 11.97 -4.75
N LYS A 2 4.85 12.77 -4.76
CA LYS A 2 5.60 13.09 -3.51
C LYS A 2 4.70 13.61 -2.38
N GLU A 3 3.71 14.44 -2.71
CA GLU A 3 2.78 15.03 -1.73
C GLU A 3 1.84 14.02 -1.09
N ILE A 4 1.49 12.95 -1.81
CA ILE A 4 0.59 11.89 -1.34
C ILE A 4 1.34 10.64 -0.87
N ALA A 5 2.67 10.66 -0.89
CA ALA A 5 3.54 9.54 -0.53
C ALA A 5 4.08 9.70 0.89
N LYS A 6 3.91 8.66 1.70
CA LYS A 6 4.39 8.58 3.09
C LYS A 6 5.37 7.42 3.22
N HIS A 7 6.36 7.60 4.08
CA HIS A 7 7.34 6.59 4.45
C HIS A 7 7.11 6.15 5.90
N ASN A 8 7.63 4.98 6.27
CA ASN A 8 7.57 4.45 7.64
C ASN A 8 6.14 4.29 8.20
N VAL A 9 5.14 4.11 7.32
CA VAL A 9 3.77 3.84 7.75
C VAL A 9 3.69 2.42 8.28
N LYS A 10 3.29 2.25 9.54
CA LYS A 10 3.09 0.94 10.15
C LYS A 10 1.65 0.53 10.01
N LEU A 11 1.42 -0.61 9.36
CA LEU A 11 0.09 -1.16 9.13
C LEU A 11 -0.04 -2.49 9.87
N HIS A 12 -1.24 -2.80 10.32
CA HIS A 12 -1.57 -4.10 10.88
C HIS A 12 -3.01 -4.49 10.54
N ASN A 13 -3.30 -5.79 10.52
CA ASN A 13 -4.68 -6.25 10.44
C ASN A 13 -5.45 -5.98 11.75
N TRP A 14 -6.78 -6.09 11.74
CA TRP A 14 -7.61 -5.80 12.92
C TRP A 14 -7.24 -6.65 14.13
N SER A 15 -6.93 -7.94 13.95
CA SER A 15 -6.51 -8.85 15.02
C SER A 15 -5.08 -8.60 15.54
N LYS A 16 -4.32 -7.69 14.92
CA LYS A 16 -2.94 -7.35 15.32
C LYS A 16 -1.98 -8.55 15.29
N THR A 17 -2.22 -9.49 14.37
CA THR A 17 -1.38 -10.68 14.17
C THR A 17 -0.45 -10.53 12.98
N ILE A 18 -0.77 -9.62 12.05
CA ILE A 18 0.01 -9.36 10.83
C ILE A 18 0.39 -7.89 10.83
N TYR A 19 1.66 -7.61 10.54
CA TYR A 19 2.23 -6.27 10.51
C TYR A 19 3.03 -6.10 9.22
N SER A 20 2.98 -4.90 8.65
CA SER A 20 3.80 -4.53 7.50
C SER A 20 4.20 -3.06 7.57
N THR A 21 5.36 -2.75 6.99
CA THR A 21 5.84 -1.37 6.78
C THR A 21 6.25 -1.24 5.32
N PRO A 22 5.36 -0.80 4.42
CA PRO A 22 5.69 -0.67 3.01
C PRO A 22 6.77 0.39 2.80
N GLU A 23 7.54 0.25 1.72
CA GLU A 23 8.55 1.23 1.28
C GLU A 23 7.90 2.61 1.04
N LEU A 24 6.74 2.61 0.37
CA LEU A 24 5.92 3.78 0.10
C LEU A 24 4.45 3.47 0.36
N TYR A 25 3.79 4.36 1.08
CA TYR A 25 2.34 4.34 1.30
C TYR A 25 1.72 5.56 0.63
N PHE A 26 0.64 5.37 -0.12
CA PHE A 26 -0.02 6.44 -0.85
C PHE A 26 -1.47 6.62 -0.37
N GLU A 27 -1.90 7.88 -0.23
CA GLU A 27 -3.30 8.26 -0.02
C GLU A 27 -3.78 9.04 -1.25
N PRO A 28 -4.17 8.36 -2.35
CA PRO A 28 -4.65 9.02 -3.55
C PRO A 28 -6.02 9.66 -3.32
N GLU A 29 -6.25 10.81 -3.96
CA GLU A 29 -7.55 11.51 -3.90
C GLU A 29 -8.37 11.31 -5.18
N PHE A 30 -7.68 11.14 -6.32
CA PHE A 30 -8.28 10.98 -7.64
C PHE A 30 -7.79 9.72 -8.34
N GLU A 31 -8.57 9.21 -9.30
CA GLU A 31 -8.21 8.02 -10.09
C GLU A 31 -6.88 8.20 -10.85
N ASP A 32 -6.59 9.42 -11.32
CA ASP A 32 -5.33 9.75 -11.98
C ASP A 32 -4.10 9.53 -11.08
N ASP A 33 -4.23 9.65 -9.76
CA ASP A 33 -3.14 9.35 -8.83
C ASP A 33 -2.84 7.86 -8.81
N ILE A 34 -3.88 7.02 -8.88
CA ILE A 34 -3.76 5.56 -8.94
C ILE A 34 -3.02 5.16 -10.22
N VAL A 35 -3.39 5.75 -11.37
CA VAL A 35 -2.70 5.50 -12.65
C VAL A 35 -1.21 5.83 -12.52
N LYS A 36 -0.87 7.00 -11.97
CA LYS A 36 0.53 7.43 -11.76
C LYS A 36 1.29 6.48 -10.80
N ILE A 37 0.65 6.00 -9.73
CA ILE A 37 1.25 5.06 -8.78
C ILE A 37 1.58 3.73 -9.48
N ILE A 38 0.64 3.20 -10.27
CA ILE A 38 0.84 1.94 -11.01
C ILE A 38 1.95 2.09 -12.05
N GLU A 39 2.01 3.20 -12.79
CA GLU A 39 3.09 3.48 -13.73
C GLU A 39 4.45 3.57 -13.03
N LEU A 40 4.52 4.26 -11.89
CA LEU A 40 5.75 4.36 -11.10
C LEU A 40 6.21 2.98 -10.66
N ALA A 41 5.32 2.16 -10.12
CA ALA A 41 5.65 0.82 -9.67
C ALA A 41 6.15 -0.08 -10.81
N LYS A 42 5.50 -0.02 -11.98
CA LYS A 42 5.95 -0.74 -13.19
C LYS A 42 7.36 -0.33 -13.61
N ARG A 43 7.64 0.99 -13.67
CA ARG A 43 8.98 1.51 -14.03
C ARG A 43 10.08 1.07 -13.06
N ASN A 44 9.72 0.82 -11.80
CA ASN A 44 10.66 0.44 -10.74
C ASN A 44 10.62 -1.05 -10.37
N ASN A 45 9.85 -1.87 -11.10
CA ASN A 45 9.64 -3.28 -10.81
C ASN A 45 9.20 -3.56 -9.35
N LYS A 46 8.19 -2.82 -8.88
CA LYS A 46 7.61 -2.93 -7.53
C LYS A 46 6.17 -3.43 -7.57
N ASN A 47 5.77 -4.17 -6.53
CA ASN A 47 4.39 -4.57 -6.32
C ASN A 47 3.57 -3.40 -5.72
N VAL A 48 2.30 -3.30 -6.11
CA VAL A 48 1.31 -2.39 -5.50
C VAL A 48 0.17 -3.22 -4.93
N ARG A 49 -0.20 -2.94 -3.68
CA ARG A 49 -1.34 -3.56 -3.00
C ARG A 49 -2.31 -2.46 -2.57
N ALA A 50 -3.59 -2.69 -2.82
CA ALA A 50 -4.64 -1.86 -2.23
C ALA A 50 -4.92 -2.33 -0.81
N ILE A 51 -5.07 -1.39 0.12
CA ILE A 51 -5.47 -1.68 1.50
C ILE A 51 -6.65 -0.80 1.88
N GLY A 52 -7.68 -1.41 2.46
CA GLY A 52 -8.77 -0.69 3.12
C GLY A 52 -8.47 -0.49 4.60
N VAL A 53 -9.46 -0.72 5.46
CA VAL A 53 -9.32 -0.66 6.93
C VAL A 53 -8.62 -1.88 7.56
N ALA A 54 -8.16 -2.83 6.74
CA ALA A 54 -7.45 -4.04 7.17
C ALA A 54 -8.22 -4.94 8.18
N HIS A 55 -9.54 -5.06 8.03
CA HIS A 55 -10.37 -5.92 8.90
C HIS A 55 -10.18 -7.43 8.67
N SER A 56 -9.69 -7.82 7.50
CA SER A 56 -9.47 -9.24 7.21
C SER A 56 -8.38 -9.81 8.13
N PRO A 57 -8.57 -11.01 8.70
CA PRO A 57 -7.50 -11.71 9.40
C PRO A 57 -6.42 -12.25 8.45
N SER A 58 -6.68 -12.27 7.13
CA SER A 58 -5.72 -12.74 6.11
C SER A 58 -4.58 -11.74 5.87
N ASP A 59 -3.47 -12.25 5.33
CA ASP A 59 -2.28 -11.49 4.94
C ASP A 59 -2.35 -10.89 3.53
N LEU A 60 -3.44 -11.07 2.79
CA LEU A 60 -3.59 -10.61 1.40
C LEU A 60 -3.04 -9.19 1.08
N PRO A 61 -3.32 -8.13 1.87
CA PRO A 61 -2.77 -6.81 1.57
C PRO A 61 -1.31 -6.62 2.05
N PHE A 62 -0.76 -7.60 2.76
CA PHE A 62 0.53 -7.54 3.45
C PHE A 62 1.60 -8.47 2.87
N SER A 63 1.24 -9.51 2.13
CA SER A 63 2.17 -10.48 1.55
C SER A 63 2.33 -10.34 0.03
N ASP A 64 3.45 -10.87 -0.49
CA ASP A 64 3.77 -10.85 -1.93
C ASP A 64 3.13 -12.01 -2.72
N GLY A 65 2.54 -12.99 -2.03
CA GLY A 65 2.04 -14.24 -2.62
C GLY A 65 3.00 -15.39 -2.38
#